data_AF-A0A838YQL8-F1
#
_entry.id   AF-A0A838YQL8-F1
#
_cell.length_a   1.000
_cell.length_b   1.000
_cell.length_c   1.000
_cell.angle_alpha   90.00
_cell.angle_beta   90.00
_cell.angle_gamma   90.00
#
_symmetry.space_group_name_H-M   'P 1'
#
loop_
_entity.id
_entity.type
_entity.pdbx_description
1 polymer ?
#
loop_
_entity_poly.entity_id
_entity_poly.type
_entity_poly.pdbx_seq_one_letter_code
_entity_poly.pdbx_strand_id
1 'polypeptide(L)'
;MKTMNRTNLFFMLLSCFAICSSCQQNEVEPTTDNETQLNQLMPMIEKQMQAQEAIKSILAFVQELKGQYLPNGRATEQAAATYDNVPACAKVTTDVKNKTITVDFGTGSCKTPNGQTTAGQLTLTIVNQTIKVEMKNLRLDDVSLNGAMEVGGMYAKTSTPEISVIATNLQVSYNNSTSTFNMNLKQKWQAGFGTPQSQTDDAFLLSINGNMVVSEGNFDVSTQKDLQYKGSCDYITSGIVQFSKTDLTARIDYGNDTCDNKATITVGSYTKEVNLDDLY
;
A
#
# COMPACT_ATOMS: atom_id res chain seq x y z
N MET A 1 -16.47 24.18 95.09
CA MET A 1 -17.81 23.56 95.11
C MET A 1 -17.78 22.39 94.15
N LYS A 2 -18.04 21.17 94.66
CA LYS A 2 -18.62 19.98 93.98
C LYS A 2 -18.20 19.66 92.53
N THR A 3 -17.37 18.64 92.27
CA THR A 3 -17.61 17.16 92.25
C THR A 3 -17.72 16.61 90.82
N MET A 4 -16.88 15.60 90.54
CA MET A 4 -17.15 14.33 89.82
C MET A 4 -17.82 14.38 88.44
N ASN A 5 -17.12 13.93 87.39
CA ASN A 5 -17.02 12.54 86.91
C ASN A 5 -18.27 11.99 86.19
N ARG A 6 -17.99 11.25 85.09
CA ARG A 6 -18.52 9.92 84.73
C ARG A 6 -19.47 9.76 83.51
N THR A 7 -18.92 9.04 82.52
CA THR A 7 -19.45 7.81 81.84
C THR A 7 -20.05 7.90 80.42
N ASN A 8 -19.43 7.11 79.53
CA ASN A 8 -19.85 6.39 78.32
C ASN A 8 -21.30 6.51 77.80
N LEU A 9 -21.45 6.66 76.49
CA LEU A 9 -22.42 5.85 75.74
C LEU A 9 -22.00 5.63 74.27
N PHE A 10 -21.99 4.35 73.91
CA PHE A 10 -21.78 3.74 72.60
C PHE A 10 -22.97 4.03 71.68
N PHE A 11 -22.77 4.47 70.43
CA PHE A 11 -23.69 4.11 69.33
C PHE A 11 -22.95 4.06 67.99
N MET A 12 -23.05 2.89 67.39
CA MET A 12 -22.53 2.43 66.12
C MET A 12 -23.32 3.08 64.98
N LEU A 13 -22.64 3.64 63.97
CA LEU A 13 -23.22 3.82 62.64
C LEU A 13 -22.18 3.51 61.57
N LEU A 14 -22.63 2.61 60.72
CA LEU A 14 -21.96 1.81 59.71
C LEU A 14 -21.90 2.58 58.37
N SER A 15 -20.96 2.16 57.51
CA SER A 15 -20.86 2.45 56.06
C SER A 15 -20.28 3.83 55.69
N CYS A 16 -19.42 3.99 54.67
CA CYS A 16 -19.05 3.11 53.58
C CYS A 16 -17.57 3.41 53.22
N PHE A 17 -16.71 2.40 53.29
CA PHE A 17 -15.35 2.46 52.75
C PHE A 17 -15.49 2.35 51.22
N ALA A 18 -15.34 3.47 50.51
CA ALA A 18 -15.23 3.46 49.05
C ALA A 18 -13.86 2.89 48.69
N ILE A 19 -13.80 1.57 48.48
CA ILE A 19 -12.67 0.93 47.82
C ILE A 19 -12.78 1.35 46.36
N CYS A 20 -12.02 2.39 45.98
CA CYS A 20 -11.71 2.63 44.59
C CYS A 20 -10.85 1.46 44.11
N SER A 21 -11.50 0.42 43.58
CA SER A 21 -10.84 -0.58 42.74
C SER A 21 -10.34 0.13 41.50
N SER A 22 -9.09 0.59 41.58
CA SER A 22 -8.28 0.92 40.43
C SER A 22 -8.24 -0.31 39.54
N CYS A 23 -8.96 -0.28 38.42
CA CYS A 23 -8.66 -1.15 37.29
C CYS A 23 -7.24 -0.79 36.85
N GLN A 24 -6.24 -1.56 37.29
CA GLN A 24 -5.05 -1.72 36.48
C GLN A 24 -5.54 -2.26 35.14
N GLN A 25 -5.50 -1.43 34.10
CA GLN A 25 -5.32 -1.98 32.77
C GLN A 25 -4.01 -2.75 32.87
N ASN A 26 -4.13 -4.07 32.91
CA ASN A 26 -2.99 -4.94 32.71
C ASN A 26 -2.54 -4.70 31.27
N GLU A 27 -1.67 -3.71 31.07
CA GLU A 27 -0.81 -3.67 29.89
C GLU A 27 -0.02 -4.97 29.95
N VAL A 28 -0.35 -5.89 29.05
CA VAL A 28 0.39 -7.13 28.90
C VAL A 28 1.77 -6.70 28.43
N GLU A 29 2.76 -6.73 29.33
CA GLU A 29 4.12 -6.42 28.95
C GLU A 29 4.51 -7.31 27.76
N PRO A 30 5.10 -6.72 26.70
CA PRO A 30 5.48 -7.49 25.54
C PRO A 30 6.48 -8.55 25.94
N THR A 31 6.24 -9.79 25.51
CA THR A 31 7.25 -10.83 25.66
C THR A 31 8.44 -10.45 24.79
N THR A 32 9.66 -10.68 25.27
CA THR A 32 10.90 -10.48 24.51
C THR A 32 10.87 -11.22 23.15
N ASP A 33 10.05 -12.27 23.05
CA ASP A 33 9.79 -13.04 21.83
C ASP A 33 9.01 -12.23 20.77
N ASN A 34 7.94 -11.51 21.15
CA ASN A 34 7.12 -10.75 20.20
C ASN A 34 7.88 -9.57 19.56
N GLU A 35 8.71 -8.86 20.33
CA GLU A 35 9.57 -7.79 19.81
C GLU A 35 10.63 -8.34 18.85
N THR A 36 11.24 -9.48 19.19
CA THR A 36 12.20 -10.17 18.32
C THR A 36 11.56 -10.60 17.00
N GLN A 37 10.35 -11.14 17.06
CA GLN A 37 9.58 -11.54 15.88
C GLN A 37 9.24 -10.34 14.99
N LEU A 38 8.86 -9.19 15.57
CA LEU A 38 8.65 -7.98 14.77
C LEU A 38 9.91 -7.59 14.00
N ASN A 39 11.06 -7.52 14.67
CA ASN A 39 12.32 -7.15 14.03
C ASN A 39 12.70 -8.10 12.88
N GLN A 40 12.32 -9.37 12.94
CA GLN A 40 12.51 -10.34 11.85
C GLN A 40 11.58 -10.10 10.66
N LEU A 41 10.40 -9.52 10.88
CA LEU A 41 9.42 -9.21 9.84
C LEU A 41 9.63 -7.86 9.18
N MET A 42 10.28 -6.91 9.85
CA MET A 42 10.45 -5.55 9.33
C MET A 42 11.02 -5.50 7.89
N PRO A 43 12.11 -6.22 7.54
CA PRO A 43 12.65 -6.19 6.18
C PRO A 43 11.66 -6.66 5.11
N MET A 44 10.69 -7.48 5.51
CA MET A 44 9.67 -8.01 4.62
C MET A 44 8.52 -7.07 4.40
N ILE A 45 8.10 -6.41 5.49
CA ILE A 45 7.13 -5.33 5.46
C ILE A 45 7.63 -4.23 4.52
N GLU A 46 8.90 -3.82 4.65
CA GLU A 46 9.56 -2.88 3.75
C GLU A 46 9.48 -3.34 2.29
N LYS A 47 9.90 -4.58 1.98
CA LYS A 47 9.85 -5.14 0.62
C LYS A 47 8.43 -5.13 0.03
N GLN A 48 7.40 -5.44 0.82
CA GLN A 48 6.02 -5.38 0.37
C GLN A 48 5.57 -3.93 0.10
N MET A 49 5.93 -2.99 0.96
CA MET A 49 5.58 -1.58 0.79
C MET A 49 6.22 -0.98 -0.45
N GLN A 50 7.49 -1.29 -0.70
CA GLN A 50 8.23 -0.91 -1.92
C GLN A 50 7.57 -1.47 -3.19
N ALA A 51 7.20 -2.75 -3.17
CA ALA A 51 6.50 -3.37 -4.29
C ALA A 51 5.13 -2.72 -4.55
N GLN A 52 4.41 -2.36 -3.48
CA GLN A 52 3.10 -1.73 -3.57
C GLN A 52 3.16 -0.32 -4.17
N GLU A 53 4.08 0.54 -3.73
CA GLU A 53 4.24 1.88 -4.31
C GLU A 53 4.74 1.81 -5.76
N ALA A 54 5.63 0.86 -6.08
CA ALA A 54 6.06 0.64 -7.45
C ALA A 54 4.88 0.21 -8.36
N ILE A 55 4.03 -0.72 -7.91
CA ILE A 55 2.84 -1.14 -8.65
C ILE A 55 1.88 0.05 -8.84
N LYS A 56 1.66 0.86 -7.80
CA LYS A 56 0.82 2.07 -7.86
C LYS A 56 1.33 3.06 -8.93
N SER A 57 2.64 3.32 -8.94
CA SER A 57 3.27 4.18 -9.98
C SER A 57 3.06 3.61 -11.39
N ILE A 58 3.22 2.30 -11.58
CA ILE A 58 2.94 1.65 -12.87
C ILE A 58 1.47 1.79 -13.27
N LEU A 59 0.53 1.62 -12.32
CA LEU A 59 -0.89 1.77 -12.60
C LEU A 59 -1.27 3.19 -13.02
N ALA A 60 -0.59 4.21 -12.48
CA ALA A 60 -0.73 5.58 -12.94
C ALA A 60 -0.28 5.76 -14.40
N PHE A 61 0.87 5.18 -14.80
CA PHE A 61 1.29 5.16 -16.20
C PHE A 61 0.25 4.45 -17.09
N VAL A 62 -0.28 3.30 -16.64
CA VAL A 62 -1.29 2.54 -17.39
C VAL A 62 -2.58 3.35 -17.56
N GLN A 63 -3.04 4.04 -16.51
CA GLN A 63 -4.24 4.87 -16.55
C GLN A 63 -4.09 6.05 -17.52
N GLU A 64 -2.96 6.74 -17.46
CA GLU A 64 -2.66 7.83 -18.40
C GLU A 64 -2.61 7.33 -19.85
N LEU A 65 -1.85 6.26 -20.12
CA LEU A 65 -1.76 5.69 -21.47
C LEU A 65 -3.14 5.24 -21.98
N LYS A 66 -3.99 4.68 -21.12
CA LYS A 66 -5.38 4.33 -21.48
C LYS A 66 -6.21 5.57 -21.86
N GLY A 67 -5.94 6.73 -21.28
CA GLY A 67 -6.59 7.99 -21.67
C GLY A 67 -6.23 8.40 -23.11
N GLN A 68 -5.02 8.04 -23.56
CA GLN A 68 -4.50 8.44 -24.87
C GLN A 68 -4.67 7.38 -25.97
N TYR A 69 -4.87 6.11 -25.60
CA TYR A 69 -4.94 5.01 -26.55
C TYR A 69 -6.19 4.15 -26.40
N LEU A 70 -6.77 3.76 -27.54
CA LEU A 70 -7.91 2.86 -27.63
C LEU A 70 -7.49 1.39 -27.38
N PRO A 71 -8.44 0.49 -27.08
CA PRO A 71 -8.16 -0.94 -26.88
C PRO A 71 -7.49 -1.68 -28.05
N ASN A 72 -7.42 -1.06 -29.23
CA ASN A 72 -6.73 -1.60 -30.41
C ASN A 72 -5.31 -1.02 -30.61
N GLY A 73 -4.79 -0.27 -29.62
CA GLY A 73 -3.47 0.35 -29.66
C GLY A 73 -3.38 1.62 -30.52
N ARG A 74 -4.48 2.09 -31.09
CA ARG A 74 -4.51 3.37 -31.82
C ARG A 74 -4.64 4.53 -30.84
N ALA A 75 -3.97 5.65 -31.14
CA ALA A 75 -4.20 6.90 -30.43
C ALA A 75 -5.69 7.31 -30.54
N THR A 76 -6.22 7.90 -29.49
CA THR A 76 -7.52 8.57 -29.51
C THR A 76 -7.43 9.86 -30.32
N GLU A 77 -8.55 10.39 -30.80
CA GLU A 77 -8.58 11.70 -31.48
C GLU A 77 -8.17 12.86 -30.54
N GLN A 78 -8.21 12.62 -29.23
CA GLN A 78 -7.84 13.54 -28.17
C GLN A 78 -6.48 13.21 -27.53
N ALA A 79 -5.71 12.27 -28.10
CA ALA A 79 -4.41 11.91 -27.56
C ALA A 79 -3.53 13.16 -27.49
N ALA A 80 -3.16 13.56 -26.28
CA ALA A 80 -2.26 14.68 -26.08
C ALA A 80 -0.88 14.32 -26.63
N ALA A 81 -0.13 15.31 -27.14
CA ALA A 81 1.28 15.12 -27.46
C ALA A 81 2.16 15.04 -26.20
N THR A 82 1.58 15.32 -25.02
CA THR A 82 2.23 15.46 -23.72
C THR A 82 1.62 14.51 -22.72
N TYR A 83 2.45 14.02 -21.81
CA TYR A 83 2.09 13.10 -20.74
C TYR A 83 2.54 13.74 -19.41
N ASP A 84 1.74 13.60 -18.37
CA ASP A 84 2.00 14.12 -17.03
C ASP A 84 2.76 13.12 -16.16
N ASN A 85 2.63 11.81 -16.39
CA ASN A 85 3.39 10.78 -15.67
C ASN A 85 4.48 10.17 -16.55
N VAL A 86 4.32 10.12 -17.88
CA VAL A 86 5.38 9.66 -18.78
C VAL A 86 6.39 10.79 -19.04
N PRO A 87 7.67 10.65 -18.68
CA PRO A 87 8.66 11.71 -18.83
C PRO A 87 8.99 11.97 -20.30
N ALA A 88 9.33 13.22 -20.64
CA ALA A 88 9.64 13.63 -22.02
C ALA A 88 10.83 12.87 -22.65
N CYS A 89 11.71 12.30 -21.82
CA CYS A 89 12.84 11.48 -22.29
C CYS A 89 12.45 10.04 -22.65
N ALA A 90 11.25 9.57 -22.24
CA ALA A 90 10.76 8.26 -22.62
C ALA A 90 10.26 8.27 -24.06
N LYS A 91 10.52 7.16 -24.77
CA LYS A 91 10.03 6.93 -26.12
C LYS A 91 8.80 6.05 -26.08
N VAL A 92 7.65 6.60 -26.47
CA VAL A 92 6.40 5.85 -26.64
C VAL A 92 6.29 5.34 -28.08
N THR A 93 6.08 4.05 -28.26
CA THR A 93 5.83 3.42 -29.57
C THR A 93 4.56 2.58 -29.52
N THR A 94 3.85 2.50 -30.65
CA THR A 94 2.64 1.68 -30.78
C THR A 94 2.75 0.70 -31.92
N ASP A 95 2.28 -0.52 -31.71
CA ASP A 95 2.05 -1.50 -32.76
C ASP A 95 0.57 -1.87 -32.78
N VAL A 96 -0.17 -1.27 -33.72
CA VAL A 96 -1.61 -1.48 -33.88
C VAL A 96 -1.94 -2.92 -34.27
N LYS A 97 -1.05 -3.62 -34.99
CA LYS A 97 -1.28 -5.01 -35.40
C LYS A 97 -1.24 -5.93 -34.19
N ASN A 98 -0.25 -5.71 -33.32
CA ASN A 98 -0.07 -6.49 -32.09
C ASN A 98 -0.82 -5.92 -30.88
N LYS A 99 -1.49 -4.76 -31.05
CA LYS A 99 -2.20 -4.03 -29.98
C LYS A 99 -1.31 -3.69 -28.79
N THR A 100 -0.07 -3.29 -29.07
CA THR A 100 0.90 -2.95 -28.04
C THR A 100 1.21 -1.46 -27.99
N ILE A 101 1.49 -0.98 -26.78
CA ILE A 101 2.03 0.33 -26.48
C ILE A 101 3.27 0.09 -25.62
N THR A 102 4.43 0.54 -26.08
CA THR A 102 5.69 0.39 -25.36
C THR A 102 6.19 1.76 -24.95
N VAL A 103 6.53 1.90 -23.66
CA VAL A 103 7.24 3.04 -23.11
C VAL A 103 8.65 2.59 -22.78
N ASP A 104 9.62 3.14 -23.51
CA ASP A 104 11.04 2.89 -23.32
C ASP A 104 11.68 4.10 -22.66
N PHE A 105 12.08 3.95 -21.39
CA PHE A 105 12.74 4.96 -20.58
C PHE A 105 14.27 4.98 -20.81
N GLY A 106 14.79 4.09 -21.66
CA GLY A 106 16.21 3.94 -21.94
C GLY A 106 17.00 3.34 -20.77
N THR A 107 18.32 3.53 -20.82
CA THR A 107 19.27 3.06 -19.80
C THR A 107 19.62 4.13 -18.76
N GLY A 108 19.18 5.37 -18.96
CA GLY A 108 19.47 6.52 -18.11
C GLY A 108 18.47 6.72 -16.97
N SER A 109 18.63 7.80 -16.21
CA SER A 109 17.78 8.21 -15.08
C SER A 109 16.69 9.20 -15.56
N CYS A 110 15.72 8.70 -16.34
CA CYS A 110 14.60 9.48 -16.85
C CYS A 110 13.72 9.97 -15.70
N LYS A 111 13.73 11.27 -15.39
CA LYS A 111 12.91 11.81 -14.29
C LYS A 111 11.49 12.09 -14.76
N THR A 112 10.52 11.47 -14.11
CA THR A 112 9.09 11.81 -14.21
C THR A 112 8.85 13.24 -13.69
N PRO A 113 7.74 13.90 -14.07
CA PRO A 113 7.43 15.24 -13.58
C PRO A 113 7.32 15.37 -12.05
N ASN A 114 6.97 14.29 -11.35
CA ASN A 114 6.98 14.22 -9.88
C ASN A 114 8.36 13.90 -9.26
N GLY A 115 9.43 13.80 -10.07
CA GLY A 115 10.81 13.67 -9.59
C GLY A 115 11.36 12.24 -9.46
N GLN A 116 10.51 11.22 -9.60
CA GLN A 116 10.90 9.82 -9.61
C GLN A 116 11.83 9.51 -10.80
N THR A 117 12.88 8.74 -10.54
CA THR A 117 13.88 8.37 -11.53
C THR A 117 13.55 7.01 -12.15
N THR A 118 13.15 7.01 -13.41
CA THR A 118 12.69 5.82 -14.13
C THR A 118 13.68 5.36 -15.20
N ALA A 119 13.82 4.05 -15.40
CA ALA A 119 14.62 3.44 -16.47
C ALA A 119 14.00 2.11 -16.95
N GLY A 120 14.50 1.56 -18.05
CA GLY A 120 14.03 0.28 -18.59
C GLY A 120 12.78 0.41 -19.46
N GLN A 121 11.94 -0.62 -19.47
CA GLN A 121 10.81 -0.68 -20.40
C GLN A 121 9.52 -1.22 -19.77
N LEU A 122 8.41 -0.59 -20.15
CA LEU A 122 7.04 -1.00 -19.85
C LEU A 122 6.30 -1.25 -21.17
N THR A 123 5.70 -2.43 -21.35
CA THR A 123 4.90 -2.76 -22.54
C THR A 123 3.49 -3.17 -22.15
N LEU A 124 2.51 -2.48 -22.71
CA LEU A 124 1.08 -2.77 -22.53
C LEU A 124 0.59 -3.52 -23.77
N THR A 125 -0.05 -4.67 -23.59
CA THR A 125 -0.76 -5.41 -24.65
C THR A 125 -2.23 -5.50 -24.28
N ILE A 126 -3.12 -5.03 -25.15
CA ILE A 126 -4.56 -4.95 -24.83
C ILE A 126 -5.31 -6.11 -25.48
N VAL A 127 -5.92 -6.97 -24.67
CA VAL A 127 -6.67 -8.16 -25.10
C VAL A 127 -8.01 -8.20 -24.38
N ASN A 128 -9.13 -8.15 -25.12
CA ASN A 128 -10.49 -8.30 -24.59
C ASN A 128 -10.80 -7.41 -23.35
N GLN A 129 -10.29 -6.18 -23.34
CA GLN A 129 -10.40 -5.19 -22.24
C GLN A 129 -9.52 -5.45 -21.00
N THR A 130 -8.69 -6.49 -21.04
CA THR A 130 -7.58 -6.70 -20.12
C THR A 130 -6.31 -6.11 -20.72
N ILE A 131 -5.52 -5.44 -19.89
CA ILE A 131 -4.21 -4.91 -20.25
C ILE A 131 -3.15 -5.83 -19.62
N LYS A 132 -2.41 -6.56 -20.44
CA LYS A 132 -1.19 -7.23 -19.99
C LYS A 132 -0.08 -6.18 -19.93
N VAL A 133 0.51 -6.01 -18.77
CA VAL A 133 1.60 -5.06 -18.52
C VAL A 133 2.87 -5.86 -18.29
N GLU A 134 3.85 -5.72 -19.18
CA GLU A 134 5.14 -6.40 -19.12
C GLU A 134 6.23 -5.40 -18.73
N MET A 135 7.01 -5.74 -17.71
CA MET A 135 8.13 -4.95 -17.20
C MET A 135 9.43 -5.66 -17.53
N LYS A 136 10.33 -4.95 -18.21
CA LYS A 136 11.64 -5.47 -18.59
C LYS A 136 12.72 -4.54 -18.07
N ASN A 137 13.39 -4.98 -17.00
CA ASN A 137 14.36 -4.19 -16.24
C ASN A 137 13.81 -2.79 -15.91
N LEU A 138 12.50 -2.69 -15.64
CA LEU A 138 11.89 -1.42 -15.29
C LEU A 138 12.44 -1.03 -13.92
N ARG A 139 13.00 0.17 -13.80
CA ARG A 139 13.46 0.70 -12.53
C ARG A 139 12.68 1.97 -12.20
N LEU A 140 12.17 2.05 -10.98
CA LEU A 140 11.50 3.20 -10.39
C LEU A 140 12.28 3.54 -9.12
N ASP A 141 13.07 4.61 -9.18
CA ASP A 141 14.06 4.96 -8.16
C ASP A 141 15.02 3.80 -7.87
N ASP A 142 15.02 3.26 -6.65
CA ASP A 142 15.86 2.14 -6.22
C ASP A 142 15.18 0.77 -6.36
N VAL A 143 13.93 0.74 -6.84
CA VAL A 143 13.15 -0.48 -7.04
C VAL A 143 13.20 -0.92 -8.50
N SER A 144 13.56 -2.18 -8.75
CA SER A 144 13.54 -2.79 -10.09
C SER A 144 12.46 -3.86 -10.20
N LEU A 145 11.70 -3.86 -11.30
CA LEU A 145 10.62 -4.80 -11.57
C LEU A 145 10.86 -5.57 -12.87
N ASN A 146 10.62 -6.88 -12.81
CA ASN A 146 10.68 -7.79 -13.94
C ASN A 146 9.52 -8.77 -13.92
N GLY A 147 8.89 -9.00 -15.06
CA GLY A 147 7.77 -9.94 -15.20
C GLY A 147 6.57 -9.28 -15.83
N ALA A 148 5.37 -9.76 -15.47
CA ALA A 148 4.13 -9.24 -16.00
C ALA A 148 3.02 -9.21 -14.97
N MET A 149 2.06 -8.32 -15.18
CA MET A 149 0.79 -8.28 -14.47
C MET A 149 -0.37 -8.07 -15.45
N GLU A 150 -1.56 -8.52 -15.10
CA GLU A 150 -2.78 -8.34 -15.88
C GLU A 150 -3.70 -7.37 -15.17
N VAL A 151 -4.16 -6.34 -15.88
CA VAL A 151 -5.05 -5.30 -15.36
C VAL A 151 -6.39 -5.37 -16.06
N GLY A 152 -7.43 -5.75 -15.32
CA GLY A 152 -8.82 -5.83 -15.77
C GLY A 152 -9.64 -4.61 -15.31
N GLY A 153 -10.74 -4.32 -15.99
CA GLY A 153 -11.69 -3.29 -15.59
C GLY A 153 -11.28 -1.84 -15.95
N MET A 154 -10.05 -1.62 -16.41
CA MET A 154 -9.55 -0.27 -16.70
C MET A 154 -10.40 0.47 -17.75
N TYR A 155 -11.01 -0.23 -18.72
CA TYR A 155 -11.87 0.37 -19.76
C TYR A 155 -13.35 0.53 -19.35
N ALA A 156 -13.70 0.31 -18.08
CA ALA A 156 -15.07 0.49 -17.60
C ALA A 156 -15.55 1.94 -17.83
N LYS A 157 -16.78 2.08 -18.32
CA LYS A 157 -17.43 3.37 -18.59
C LYS A 157 -18.23 3.83 -17.37
N THR A 158 -17.53 4.11 -16.27
CA THR A 158 -18.09 4.61 -15.01
C THR A 158 -17.13 5.62 -14.37
N SER A 159 -17.64 6.52 -13.54
CA SER A 159 -16.84 7.49 -12.79
C SER A 159 -16.16 6.88 -11.55
N THR A 160 -16.58 5.70 -11.11
CA THR A 160 -16.05 4.99 -9.93
C THR A 160 -15.74 3.53 -10.28
N PRO A 161 -14.80 3.27 -11.20
CA PRO A 161 -14.49 1.90 -11.60
C PRO A 161 -13.79 1.13 -10.50
N GLU A 162 -13.93 -0.18 -10.56
CA GLU A 162 -13.11 -1.14 -9.86
C GLU A 162 -12.22 -1.83 -10.88
N ILE A 163 -10.92 -1.85 -10.62
CA ILE A 163 -9.93 -2.57 -11.42
C ILE A 163 -9.37 -3.74 -10.62
N SER A 164 -9.02 -4.80 -11.32
CA SER A 164 -8.34 -5.97 -10.77
C SER A 164 -6.93 -6.05 -11.34
N VAL A 165 -5.93 -6.25 -10.50
CA VAL A 165 -4.54 -6.49 -10.92
C VAL A 165 -4.12 -7.87 -10.46
N ILE A 166 -3.67 -8.71 -11.39
CA ILE A 166 -3.15 -10.04 -11.11
C ILE A 166 -1.68 -10.05 -11.49
N ALA A 167 -0.81 -10.19 -10.48
CA ALA A 167 0.62 -10.38 -10.66
C ALA A 167 0.97 -11.84 -10.38
N THR A 168 1.68 -12.49 -11.30
CA THR A 168 2.14 -13.88 -11.16
C THR A 168 3.64 -13.92 -11.38
N ASN A 169 4.39 -14.41 -10.40
CA ASN A 169 5.85 -14.43 -10.38
C ASN A 169 6.49 -13.07 -10.70
N LEU A 170 5.87 -11.96 -10.25
CA LEU A 170 6.43 -10.63 -10.42
C LEU A 170 7.68 -10.51 -9.56
N GLN A 171 8.82 -10.24 -10.18
CA GLN A 171 10.07 -10.03 -9.46
C GLN A 171 10.23 -8.56 -9.15
N VAL A 172 10.47 -8.26 -7.88
CA VAL A 172 10.78 -6.92 -7.39
C VAL A 172 12.11 -6.98 -6.65
N SER A 173 13.06 -6.17 -7.07
CA SER A 173 14.38 -6.05 -6.47
C SER A 173 14.52 -4.69 -5.78
N TYR A 174 14.92 -4.70 -4.51
CA TYR A 174 15.17 -3.52 -3.69
C TYR A 174 16.32 -3.83 -2.72
N ASN A 175 17.20 -2.86 -2.45
CA ASN A 175 18.38 -3.05 -1.59
C ASN A 175 19.20 -4.32 -1.91
N ASN A 176 19.41 -4.61 -3.20
CA ASN A 176 20.11 -5.78 -3.72
C ASN A 176 19.48 -7.15 -3.36
N SER A 177 18.24 -7.17 -2.88
CA SER A 177 17.45 -8.38 -2.63
C SER A 177 16.33 -8.48 -3.65
N THR A 178 16.11 -9.67 -4.21
CA THR A 178 14.99 -9.93 -5.13
C THR A 178 13.92 -10.75 -4.43
N SER A 179 12.69 -10.30 -4.58
CA SER A 179 11.47 -10.89 -4.03
C SER A 179 10.52 -11.26 -5.16
N THR A 180 9.76 -12.34 -5.00
CA THR A 180 8.75 -12.77 -5.98
C THR A 180 7.35 -12.61 -5.39
N PHE A 181 6.48 -11.92 -6.10
CA PHE A 181 5.11 -11.61 -5.69
C PHE A 181 4.10 -12.34 -6.57
N ASN A 182 3.13 -13.00 -5.93
CA ASN A 182 1.92 -13.53 -6.56
C ASN A 182 0.72 -12.90 -5.87
N MET A 183 0.12 -11.88 -6.51
CA MET A 183 -0.80 -10.96 -5.83
C MET A 183 -2.05 -10.70 -6.67
N ASN A 184 -3.18 -10.63 -5.99
CA ASN A 184 -4.44 -10.13 -6.51
C ASN A 184 -4.76 -8.83 -5.80
N LEU A 185 -4.82 -7.74 -6.54
CA LEU A 185 -5.18 -6.42 -6.03
C LEU A 185 -6.54 -6.01 -6.62
N LYS A 186 -7.35 -5.35 -5.81
CA LYS A 186 -8.57 -4.67 -6.24
C LYS A 186 -8.47 -3.21 -5.86
N GLN A 187 -8.53 -2.33 -6.85
CA GLN A 187 -8.54 -0.90 -6.64
C GLN A 187 -9.89 -0.33 -7.07
N LYS A 188 -10.61 0.26 -6.12
CA LYS A 188 -11.93 0.86 -6.34
C LYS A 188 -11.86 2.37 -6.15
N TRP A 189 -12.14 3.07 -7.23
CA TRP A 189 -12.16 4.53 -7.25
C TRP A 189 -13.34 5.11 -6.50
N GLN A 190 -13.08 6.21 -5.79
CA GLN A 190 -14.06 7.03 -5.10
C GLN A 190 -14.13 8.45 -5.69
N ALA A 191 -13.02 8.97 -6.23
CA ALA A 191 -12.93 10.26 -6.92
C ALA A 191 -11.72 10.31 -7.86
N GLY A 192 -11.71 11.17 -8.90
CA GLY A 192 -10.54 11.44 -9.75
C GLY A 192 -10.31 10.52 -10.95
N PHE A 193 -11.04 9.40 -11.09
CA PHE A 193 -10.82 8.48 -12.23
C PHE A 193 -10.95 9.13 -13.62
N GLY A 194 -11.83 10.15 -13.74
CA GLY A 194 -12.08 10.88 -14.98
C GLY A 194 -11.01 11.92 -15.35
N THR A 195 -10.07 12.18 -14.46
CA THR A 195 -9.00 13.18 -14.59
C THR A 195 -7.62 12.50 -14.60
N PRO A 196 -7.32 11.57 -15.54
CA PRO A 196 -6.12 10.72 -15.52
C PRO A 196 -4.77 11.47 -15.65
N GLN A 197 -4.81 12.80 -15.73
CA GLN A 197 -3.67 13.73 -15.81
C GLN A 197 -3.39 14.37 -14.44
N SER A 198 -4.36 14.37 -13.53
CA SER A 198 -4.21 14.86 -12.17
C SER A 198 -4.38 13.69 -11.22
N GLN A 199 -3.34 13.36 -10.47
CA GLN A 199 -3.47 12.40 -9.38
C GLN A 199 -3.93 13.05 -8.08
N THR A 200 -3.84 14.38 -7.95
CA THR A 200 -4.04 15.08 -6.67
C THR A 200 -5.49 15.08 -6.17
N ASP A 201 -6.45 14.89 -7.07
CA ASP A 201 -7.89 14.77 -6.80
C ASP A 201 -8.37 13.32 -6.72
N ASP A 202 -7.45 12.36 -6.81
CA ASP A 202 -7.76 10.94 -6.75
C ASP A 202 -8.12 10.50 -5.33
N ALA A 203 -9.06 9.58 -5.22
CA ALA A 203 -9.29 8.81 -4.00
C ALA A 203 -9.70 7.39 -4.38
N PHE A 204 -9.10 6.38 -3.76
CA PHE A 204 -9.44 4.99 -4.01
C PHE A 204 -9.19 4.11 -2.79
N LEU A 205 -9.89 2.98 -2.78
CA LEU A 205 -9.70 1.87 -1.86
C LEU A 205 -8.90 0.77 -2.54
N LEU A 206 -7.91 0.21 -1.84
CA LEU A 206 -7.08 -0.89 -2.32
C LEU A 206 -7.20 -2.11 -1.38
N SER A 207 -7.62 -3.25 -1.94
CA SER A 207 -7.56 -4.54 -1.28
C SER A 207 -6.47 -5.40 -1.92
N ILE A 208 -5.76 -6.16 -1.09
CA ILE A 208 -4.64 -7.01 -1.50
C ILE A 208 -4.87 -8.41 -0.95
N ASN A 209 -4.64 -9.44 -1.78
CA ASN A 209 -4.57 -10.83 -1.35
C ASN A 209 -3.54 -11.59 -2.19
N GLY A 210 -2.61 -12.28 -1.54
CA GLY A 210 -1.65 -13.12 -2.25
C GLY A 210 -0.50 -13.55 -1.36
N ASN A 211 0.61 -13.90 -1.99
CA ASN A 211 1.82 -14.31 -1.29
C ASN A 211 3.07 -13.66 -1.88
N MET A 212 4.05 -13.46 -1.01
CA MET A 212 5.40 -13.03 -1.38
C MET A 212 6.42 -14.09 -0.96
N VAL A 213 7.44 -14.27 -1.80
CA VAL A 213 8.59 -15.14 -1.57
C VAL A 213 9.82 -14.26 -1.48
N VAL A 214 10.48 -14.26 -0.33
CA VAL A 214 11.70 -13.49 -0.06
C VAL A 214 12.78 -14.37 0.57
N SER A 215 13.97 -13.82 0.77
CA SER A 215 15.08 -14.51 1.44
C SER A 215 14.72 -15.04 2.84
N GLU A 216 13.83 -14.34 3.54
CA GLU A 216 13.36 -14.67 4.88
C GLU A 216 12.24 -15.74 4.89
N GLY A 217 11.70 -16.10 3.71
CA GLY A 217 10.70 -17.16 3.51
C GLY A 217 9.44 -16.69 2.76
N ASN A 218 8.39 -17.50 2.84
CA ASN A 218 7.12 -17.26 2.15
C ASN A 218 6.08 -16.72 3.12
N PHE A 219 5.38 -15.66 2.71
CA PHE A 219 4.39 -14.98 3.53
C PHE A 219 3.15 -14.69 2.73
N ASP A 220 2.01 -14.92 3.36
CA ASP A 220 0.73 -14.49 2.85
C ASP A 220 0.47 -13.04 3.26
N VAL A 221 -0.06 -12.27 2.33
CA VAL A 221 -0.40 -10.85 2.50
C VAL A 221 -1.89 -10.71 2.22
N SER A 222 -2.62 -10.13 3.17
CA SER A 222 -4.06 -9.91 3.01
C SER A 222 -4.52 -8.62 3.68
N THR A 223 -5.36 -7.87 2.99
CA THR A 223 -6.02 -6.69 3.55
C THR A 223 -7.19 -7.11 4.45
N GLN A 224 -7.20 -6.62 5.69
CA GLN A 224 -8.29 -6.82 6.66
C GLN A 224 -9.30 -5.67 6.65
N LYS A 225 -8.82 -4.46 6.32
CA LYS A 225 -9.61 -3.25 6.05
C LYS A 225 -8.98 -2.58 4.85
N ASP A 226 -9.76 -2.32 3.81
CA ASP A 226 -9.27 -1.71 2.57
C ASP A 226 -8.40 -0.48 2.84
N LEU A 227 -7.31 -0.39 2.10
CA LEU A 227 -6.35 0.70 2.21
C LEU A 227 -6.90 1.93 1.49
N GLN A 228 -7.01 3.05 2.20
CA GLN A 228 -7.46 4.31 1.66
C GLN A 228 -6.27 5.11 1.15
N TYR A 229 -6.31 5.42 -0.14
CA TYR A 229 -5.41 6.36 -0.78
C TYR A 229 -6.14 7.64 -1.13
N LYS A 230 -5.43 8.76 -1.00
CA LYS A 230 -5.88 10.09 -1.42
C LYS A 230 -4.73 10.76 -2.15
N GLY A 231 -5.00 11.26 -3.35
CA GLY A 231 -4.04 11.98 -4.19
C GLY A 231 -3.41 13.20 -3.55
N SER A 232 -4.12 13.81 -2.59
CA SER A 232 -3.64 14.93 -1.79
C SER A 232 -2.74 14.51 -0.62
N CYS A 233 -2.42 13.22 -0.49
CA CYS A 233 -1.63 12.66 0.59
C CYS A 233 -0.59 11.66 0.06
N ASP A 234 0.65 11.83 0.46
CA ASP A 234 1.73 10.92 0.07
C ASP A 234 1.62 9.55 0.76
N TYR A 235 0.85 9.49 1.86
CA TYR A 235 0.70 8.30 2.71
C TYR A 235 -0.69 7.66 2.59
N ILE A 236 -0.74 6.36 2.91
CA ILE A 236 -2.00 5.63 3.09
C ILE A 236 -2.70 6.20 4.32
N THR A 237 -3.94 6.68 4.19
CA THR A 237 -4.60 7.41 5.29
C THR A 237 -5.37 6.49 6.24
N SER A 238 -5.74 5.28 5.80
CA SER A 238 -6.36 4.27 6.67
C SER A 238 -6.31 2.89 6.04
N GLY A 239 -6.55 1.87 6.85
CA GLY A 239 -6.65 0.48 6.40
C GLY A 239 -5.72 -0.42 7.18
N ILE A 240 -5.88 -1.73 7.00
CA ILE A 240 -5.13 -2.74 7.75
C ILE A 240 -4.64 -3.82 6.79
N VAL A 241 -3.33 -4.06 6.76
CA VAL A 241 -2.72 -5.20 6.07
C VAL A 241 -2.22 -6.20 7.09
N GLN A 242 -2.49 -7.47 6.84
CA GLN A 242 -1.98 -8.59 7.62
C GLN A 242 -0.95 -9.38 6.81
N PHE A 243 0.15 -9.68 7.46
CA PHE A 243 1.19 -10.59 7.00
C PHE A 243 1.14 -11.84 7.86
N SER A 244 1.18 -13.02 7.25
CA SER A 244 1.18 -14.28 7.99
C SER A 244 2.16 -15.29 7.40
N LYS A 245 2.86 -16.01 8.28
CA LYS A 245 3.66 -17.19 7.97
C LYS A 245 3.61 -18.17 9.12
N THR A 246 3.08 -19.36 8.87
CA THR A 246 2.95 -20.43 9.87
C THR A 246 2.26 -19.90 11.14
N ASP A 247 3.01 -19.69 12.23
CA ASP A 247 2.49 -19.23 13.53
C ASP A 247 2.77 -17.74 13.82
N LEU A 248 3.32 -17.01 12.84
CA LEU A 248 3.68 -15.61 12.97
C LEU A 248 2.70 -14.75 12.17
N THR A 249 2.06 -13.80 12.84
CA THR A 249 1.14 -12.82 12.24
C THR A 249 1.54 -11.41 12.65
N ALA A 250 1.74 -10.54 11.65
CA ALA A 250 1.86 -9.10 11.84
C ALA A 250 0.69 -8.37 11.19
N ARG A 251 0.29 -7.25 11.78
CA ARG A 251 -0.67 -6.32 11.18
C ARG A 251 -0.09 -4.92 11.16
N ILE A 252 -0.27 -4.23 10.04
CA ILE A 252 0.03 -2.81 9.90
C ILE A 252 -1.30 -2.08 9.80
N ASP A 253 -1.56 -1.19 10.75
CA ASP A 253 -2.71 -0.29 10.77
C ASP A 253 -2.26 1.12 10.40
N TYR A 254 -2.82 1.66 9.31
CA TYR A 254 -2.52 2.99 8.77
C TYR A 254 -3.40 4.09 9.39
N GLY A 255 -4.17 3.77 10.42
CA GLY A 255 -4.95 4.74 11.18
C GLY A 255 -6.34 5.02 10.62
N ASN A 256 -6.82 6.24 10.89
CA ASN A 256 -8.23 6.60 10.80
C ASN A 256 -8.46 7.84 9.91
N ASP A 257 -7.94 7.78 8.69
CA ASP A 257 -8.14 8.75 7.61
C ASP A 257 -7.42 10.09 7.79
N THR A 258 -6.35 10.09 8.60
CA THR A 258 -5.45 11.25 8.77
C THR A 258 -4.32 11.16 7.75
N CYS A 259 -3.95 12.29 7.15
CA CYS A 259 -2.77 12.35 6.30
C CYS A 259 -1.53 12.63 7.18
N ASP A 260 -0.89 11.57 7.64
CA ASP A 260 0.36 11.61 8.37
C ASP A 260 1.25 10.43 7.95
N ASN A 261 2.51 10.45 8.36
CA ASN A 261 3.50 9.44 8.03
C ASN A 261 3.55 8.32 9.07
N LYS A 262 2.44 8.01 9.75
CA LYS A 262 2.44 7.06 10.86
C LYS A 262 1.66 5.80 10.53
N ALA A 263 2.20 4.67 10.96
CA ALA A 263 1.45 3.43 11.04
C ALA A 263 1.78 2.70 12.34
N THR A 264 0.91 1.77 12.70
CA THR A 264 1.08 0.93 13.88
C THR A 264 1.24 -0.51 13.47
N ILE A 265 2.39 -1.12 13.80
CA ILE A 265 2.64 -2.54 13.56
C ILE A 265 2.39 -3.33 14.84
N THR A 266 1.61 -4.41 14.74
CA THR A 266 1.28 -5.30 15.86
C THR A 266 1.68 -6.74 15.57
N VAL A 267 2.40 -7.37 16.52
CA VAL A 267 2.76 -8.79 16.54
C VAL A 267 2.44 -9.35 17.91
N GLY A 268 1.49 -10.29 18.00
CA GLY A 268 1.02 -10.80 19.28
C GLY A 268 0.47 -9.68 20.17
N SER A 269 1.06 -9.52 21.36
CA SER A 269 0.74 -8.42 22.30
C SER A 269 1.63 -7.19 22.13
N TYR A 270 2.64 -7.25 21.27
CA TYR A 270 3.55 -6.13 21.05
C TYR A 270 3.07 -5.24 19.91
N THR A 271 3.15 -3.94 20.14
CA THR A 271 2.75 -2.91 19.19
C THR A 271 3.83 -1.82 19.13
N LYS A 272 4.13 -1.35 17.91
CA LYS A 272 5.11 -0.31 17.64
C LYS A 272 4.57 0.69 16.62
N GLU A 273 4.61 1.98 16.96
CA GLU A 273 4.43 3.06 15.98
C GLU A 273 5.69 3.14 15.10
N VAL A 274 5.50 3.23 13.79
CA VAL A 274 6.56 3.37 12.80
C VAL A 274 6.33 4.63 11.97
N ASN A 275 7.41 5.26 11.55
CA ASN A 275 7.38 6.27 10.51
C ASN A 275 7.40 5.57 9.14
N LEU A 276 6.42 5.87 8.30
CA LEU A 276 6.30 5.33 6.95
C LEU A 276 7.47 5.75 6.06
N ASP A 277 8.08 6.92 6.29
CA ASP A 277 9.28 7.36 5.54
C ASP A 277 10.49 6.45 5.77
N ASP A 278 10.52 5.70 6.88
CA ASP A 278 11.60 4.73 7.16
C ASP A 278 11.36 3.39 6.43
N LEU A 279 10.19 3.18 5.83
CA LEU A 279 9.78 1.96 5.14
C LEU A 279 9.70 2.13 3.62
N TYR A 280 9.60 3.38 3.15
CA TYR A 280 9.58 3.79 1.75
C TYR A 280 10.97 4.19 1.22
#